data_AF-A0A0D0ADC8-F1
#
_entry.id   AF-A0A0D0ADC8-F1
#
_cell.length_a   1.000
_cell.length_b   1.000
_cell.length_c   1.000
_cell.angle_alpha   90.00
_cell.angle_beta   90.00
_cell.angle_gamma   90.00
#
_symmetry.space_group_name_H-M   'P 1'
#
loop_
_entity.id
_entity.type
_entity.pdbx_description
1 polymer ?
#
loop_
_entity_poly.entity_id
_entity_poly.type
_entity_poly.pdbx_seq_one_letter_code
_entity_poly.pdbx_strand_id
1 'polypeptide(L)' 'MSISPSQAASASENSVFAYVQIAATTAALYDHSLFLGREIELIWGTPPSIVTVLYIIDRYLGDAVLLAGVFRAVCPCDSS' A
#
# COMPACT_ATOMS: atom_id res chain seq x y z
N MET A 1 5.21 10.24 -34.24
CA MET A 1 5.82 10.49 -32.91
C MET A 1 6.98 9.52 -32.73
N SER A 2 8.20 10.03 -32.59
CA SER A 2 9.39 9.22 -32.31
C SER A 2 9.64 9.23 -30.81
N ILE A 3 9.45 8.11 -30.13
CA ILE A 3 9.80 7.97 -28.70
C ILE A 3 11.33 8.00 -28.60
N SER A 4 11.87 9.00 -27.90
CA SER A 4 13.31 9.07 -27.62
C SER A 4 13.73 7.88 -26.75
N PRO A 5 14.92 7.28 -26.93
CA PRO A 5 15.39 6.16 -26.11
C PRO A 5 15.38 6.47 -24.59
N SER A 6 15.53 7.74 -24.19
CA SER A 6 15.39 8.17 -22.79
C SER A 6 13.96 8.05 -22.25
N GLN A 7 12.95 8.22 -23.11
CA GLN A 7 11.53 8.09 -22.75
C GLN A 7 11.09 6.61 -22.71
N ALA A 8 11.72 5.74 -23.51
CA ALA A 8 11.49 4.31 -23.45
C ALA A 8 12.09 3.69 -22.17
N ALA A 9 13.27 4.17 -21.75
CA ALA A 9 13.92 3.73 -20.50
C ALA A 9 13.07 4.10 -19.27
N SER A 10 12.63 5.36 -19.15
CA SER A 10 11.80 5.82 -18.03
C SER A 10 10.44 5.12 -17.95
N ALA A 11 9.84 4.77 -19.10
CA ALA A 11 8.59 3.99 -19.12
C ALA A 11 8.77 2.58 -18.54
N SER A 12 9.90 1.93 -18.81
CA SER A 12 10.22 0.60 -18.26
C SER A 12 10.48 0.65 -16.75
N GLU A 13 11.19 1.69 -16.28
CA GLU A 13 11.49 1.90 -14.86
C GLU A 13 10.22 2.17 -14.05
N ASN A 14 9.32 3.01 -14.56
CA ASN A 14 8.03 3.31 -13.94
C ASN A 14 7.16 2.05 -13.79
N SER A 15 7.20 1.17 -14.78
CA SER A 15 6.46 -0.09 -14.76
C SER A 15 6.98 -1.03 -13.66
N VAL A 16 8.30 -1.20 -13.56
CA VAL A 16 8.93 -2.03 -12.52
C VAL A 16 8.62 -1.49 -11.13
N PHE A 17 8.71 -0.18 -10.94
CA PHE A 17 8.40 0.46 -9.66
C PHE A 17 6.93 0.25 -9.26
N ALA A 18 5.99 0.41 -10.20
CA ALA A 18 4.57 0.15 -9.95
C ALA A 18 4.30 -1.31 -9.54
N TYR A 19 4.92 -2.28 -10.23
CA TYR A 19 4.79 -3.70 -9.87
C TYR A 19 5.36 -4.00 -8.49
N VAL A 20 6.55 -3.50 -8.17
CA VAL A 20 7.17 -3.67 -6.85
C VAL A 20 6.30 -3.05 -5.77
N GLN A 21 5.72 -1.89 -6.02
CA GLN A 21 4.86 -1.20 -5.07
C GLN A 21 3.55 -1.95 -4.82
N ILE A 22 2.88 -2.43 -5.87
CA ILE A 22 1.67 -3.26 -5.75
C ILE A 22 1.99 -4.57 -5.00
N ALA A 23 3.12 -5.21 -5.31
CA ALA A 23 3.56 -6.43 -4.66
C ALA A 23 3.88 -6.20 -3.17
N ALA A 24 4.56 -5.11 -2.84
CA ALA A 24 4.86 -4.73 -1.46
C ALA A 24 3.59 -4.40 -0.67
N THR A 25 2.64 -3.67 -1.27
CA THR A 25 1.33 -3.40 -0.66
C THR A 25 0.55 -4.69 -0.42
N THR A 26 0.54 -5.60 -1.40
CA THR A 26 -0.18 -6.88 -1.28
C THR A 26 0.45 -7.79 -0.23
N ALA A 27 1.79 -7.87 -0.21
CA ALA A 27 2.53 -8.65 0.78
C ALA A 27 2.33 -8.09 2.20
N ALA A 28 2.35 -6.76 2.35
CA ALA A 28 1.98 -6.11 3.59
C ALA A 28 0.56 -6.52 3.99
N LEU A 29 -0.46 -6.20 3.19
CA LEU A 29 -1.86 -6.54 3.49
C LEU A 29 -2.07 -8.02 3.83
N TYR A 30 -1.37 -8.93 3.16
CA TYR A 30 -1.46 -10.37 3.40
C TYR A 30 -0.85 -10.80 4.74
N ASP A 31 0.37 -10.37 5.05
CA ASP A 31 1.03 -10.62 6.34
C ASP A 31 0.17 -10.05 7.50
N HIS A 32 -0.39 -8.87 7.26
CA HIS A 32 -1.31 -8.18 8.13
C HIS A 32 -2.62 -8.96 8.33
N SER A 33 -3.14 -9.65 7.31
CA SER A 33 -4.35 -10.50 7.38
C SER A 33 -4.16 -11.76 8.22
N LEU A 34 -2.94 -12.31 8.23
CA LEU A 34 -2.61 -13.50 9.01
C LEU A 34 -2.60 -13.24 10.52
N PHE A 35 -2.25 -12.04 10.96
CA PHE A 35 -2.26 -11.65 12.38
C PHE A 35 -3.63 -11.17 12.88
N LEU A 36 -4.51 -10.70 11.97
CA LEU A 36 -5.86 -10.22 12.31
C LEU A 36 -6.71 -11.26 13.05
N GLY A 37 -6.58 -12.54 12.72
CA GLY A 37 -7.37 -13.60 13.36
C GLY A 37 -7.13 -13.69 14.87
N ARG A 38 -5.88 -13.53 15.31
CA ARG A 38 -5.53 -13.51 16.74
C ARG A 38 -5.79 -12.16 17.39
N GLU A 39 -5.66 -11.08 16.64
CA GLU A 39 -5.90 -9.72 17.13
C GLU A 39 -7.37 -9.46 17.39
N ILE A 40 -8.29 -9.96 16.55
CA ILE A 40 -9.74 -9.80 16.79
C ILE A 40 -10.14 -10.47 18.10
N GLU A 41 -9.65 -11.68 18.36
CA GLU A 41 -9.98 -12.44 19.58
C GLU A 41 -9.44 -11.77 20.85
N LEU A 42 -8.23 -11.19 20.80
CA LEU A 42 -7.60 -10.49 21.92
C LEU A 42 -8.13 -9.05 22.11
N ILE A 43 -8.37 -8.30 21.04
CA ILE A 43 -8.74 -6.88 21.09
C ILE A 43 -10.24 -6.68 21.22
N TRP A 44 -11.06 -7.48 20.52
CA TRP A 44 -12.52 -7.35 20.57
C TRP A 44 -13.15 -8.23 21.65
N GLY A 45 -12.38 -9.18 22.20
CA GLY A 45 -12.75 -9.95 23.39
C GLY A 45 -12.38 -9.30 24.73
N THR A 46 -11.58 -8.23 24.73
CA THR A 46 -11.16 -7.50 25.95
C THR A 46 -11.44 -5.99 25.80
N PRO A 47 -11.53 -5.21 26.90
CA PRO A 47 -11.83 -3.78 26.80
C PRO A 47 -10.79 -3.04 25.93
N PRO A 48 -11.25 -2.14 25.02
CA PRO A 48 -10.37 -1.47 24.07
C PRO A 48 -9.31 -0.65 24.82
N SER A 49 -8.05 -0.93 24.53
CA SER A 49 -6.89 -0.26 25.13
C SER A 49 -6.34 0.82 24.19
N ILE A 50 -5.53 1.75 24.71
CA ILE A 50 -4.74 2.70 23.91
C ILE A 50 -3.91 1.98 22.83
N VAL A 51 -3.43 0.77 23.15
CA VAL A 51 -2.69 -0.07 22.20
C VAL A 51 -3.54 -0.44 20.98
N THR A 52 -4.83 -0.71 21.19
CA THR A 52 -5.79 -0.97 20.10
C THR A 52 -5.98 0.25 19.20
N VAL A 53 -6.06 1.44 19.80
CA VAL A 53 -6.27 2.69 19.03
C VAL A 53 -5.02 3.04 18.24
N LEU A 54 -3.84 2.95 18.86
CA LEU A 54 -2.56 3.14 18.17
C LEU A 54 -2.37 2.12 17.04
N TYR A 55 -2.75 0.86 17.28
CA TYR A 55 -2.74 -0.18 16.28
C TYR A 55 -3.64 0.15 15.08
N ILE A 56 -4.89 0.60 15.31
CA ILE A 56 -5.79 1.03 14.23
C ILE A 56 -5.19 2.22 13.47
N ILE A 57 -4.62 3.20 14.16
CA ILE A 57 -4.03 4.37 13.50
C ILE A 57 -2.86 3.95 12.62
N ASP A 58 -1.88 3.22 13.15
CA ASP A 58 -0.72 2.76 12.37
C ASP A 58 -1.15 1.91 11.17
N ARG A 59 -2.16 1.06 11.37
CA ARG A 59 -2.70 0.15 10.35
C ARG A 59 -3.39 0.88 9.20
N TYR A 60 -4.42 1.65 9.52
CA TYR A 60 -5.23 2.30 8.49
C TYR A 60 -4.50 3.47 7.84
N LEU A 61 -3.58 4.13 8.57
CA LEU A 61 -2.73 5.17 8.01
C LEU A 61 -1.66 4.57 7.09
N GLY A 62 -1.03 3.45 7.48
CA GLY A 62 -0.09 2.71 6.65
C GLY A 62 -0.72 2.18 5.36
N ASP A 63 -1.89 1.55 5.46
CA ASP A 63 -2.65 1.07 4.31
C ASP A 63 -3.08 2.22 3.40
N ALA A 64 -3.50 3.36 3.97
CA ALA A 64 -3.84 4.56 3.18
C ALA A 64 -2.64 5.13 2.42
N VAL A 65 -1.45 5.15 3.03
CA VAL A 65 -0.21 5.60 2.38
C VAL A 65 0.18 4.66 1.24
N LEU A 66 0.11 3.35 1.47
CA LEU A 66 0.39 2.34 0.44
C LEU A 66 -0.60 2.45 -0.73
N LEU A 67 -1.90 2.55 -0.44
CA LEU A 67 -2.94 2.74 -1.44
C LEU A 67 -2.77 4.05 -2.20
N ALA A 68 -2.45 5.16 -1.53
CA ALA A 68 -2.19 6.44 -2.20
C ALA A 68 -0.99 6.36 -3.15
N GLY A 69 0.05 5.61 -2.76
CA GLY A 69 1.20 5.34 -3.59
C GLY A 69 0.85 4.50 -4.82
N VAL A 70 0.08 3.42 -4.65
CA VAL A 70 -0.44 2.60 -5.76
C VAL A 70 -1.34 3.45 -6.67
N PHE A 71 -2.20 4.29 -6.11
CA PHE A 71 -3.07 5.19 -6.87
C PHE A 71 -2.28 6.16 -7.72
N ARG A 72 -1.18 6.74 -7.19
CA ARG A 72 -0.26 7.58 -7.98
C ARG A 72 0.50 6.80 -9.06
N ALA A 73 0.86 5.55 -8.79
CA ALA A 73 1.59 4.71 -9.73
C ALA A 73 0.69 4.19 -10.88
N VAL A 74 -0.58 3.92 -10.60
CA VAL A 74 -1.56 3.36 -11.55
C VAL A 74 -2.34 4.46 -12.28
N CYS A 75 -2.69 5.55 -11.58
CA CYS A 75 -3.29 6.75 -12.16
C CYS A 75 -2.27 7.89 -12.14
N PRO A 76 -1.40 8.01 -13.16
CA PRO A 76 -0.70 9.26 -13.39
C PRO A 76 -1.77 10.29 -13.76
N CYS A 77 -2.15 11.14 -12.80
CA CYS A 77 -2.88 12.37 -13.13
C CYS A 77 -1.95 13.26 -13.95
N ASP A 78 -1.95 13.06 -15.26
CA ASP A 78 -1.65 14.09 -16.24
C ASP A 78 -2.88 14.25 -17.14
N SER A 79 -3.78 15.13 -16.70
CA SER A 79 -4.79 15.72 -17.57
C SER A 79 -5.25 17.08 -17.03
N SER A 80 -4.35 18.07 -17.09
CA SER A 80 -4.67 19.47 -17.42
C SER A 80 -3.39 20.29 -17.60
#